data_AF-A0A3S0E412-F1
#
_entry.id   AF-A0A3S0E412-F1
#
_cell.length_a   1.000
_cell.length_b   1.000
_cell.length_c   1.000
_cell.angle_alpha   90.00
_cell.angle_beta   90.00
_cell.angle_gamma   90.00
#
_symmetry.space_group_name_H-M   'P 1'
#
loop_
_entity.id
_entity.type
_entity.pdbx_description
1 polymer ?
#
loop_
_entity_poly.entity_id
_entity_poly.type
_entity_poly.pdbx_seq_one_letter_code
_entity_poly.pdbx_strand_id
1 'polypeptide(L)'
;MFKTVSVAEFNSILAAANASDDFRACYRRFINFDSTIAAGAGVHTGDLEIDGDWRAPAYCTLVTGHLSVGGILDLQNPDGFDEGGLLIVLGNVLCRHFIGEYGKCSFIDGDLEAHQSVMNGFGDSSLCVMGGLSTRLFIGCDIWAEVGAGAAMDYGVGYCLPLGYTDAARQAISPRHSEAETARILRAPPRGNGYLFEVDQFTRDIREGREIFR
;
A
#
# COMPACT_ATOMS: atom_id res chain seq x y z
N MET A 1 2.39 -7.91 -19.15
CA MET A 1 2.96 -6.71 -19.84
C MET A 1 2.05 -5.52 -19.58
N PHE A 2 2.62 -4.35 -19.27
CA PHE A 2 1.86 -3.11 -19.06
C PHE A 2 1.76 -2.30 -20.35
N LYS A 3 0.56 -1.79 -20.63
CA LYS A 3 0.28 -0.86 -21.73
C LYS A 3 0.24 0.56 -21.19
N THR A 4 0.99 1.47 -21.80
CA THR A 4 0.82 2.91 -21.57
C THR A 4 -0.48 3.38 -22.19
N VAL A 5 -1.30 4.11 -21.44
CA VAL A 5 -2.64 4.53 -21.86
C VAL A 5 -2.87 6.02 -21.62
N SER A 6 -3.83 6.59 -22.34
CA SER A 6 -4.32 7.95 -22.06
C SER A 6 -5.23 7.99 -20.82
N VAL A 7 -5.52 9.18 -20.31
CA VAL A 7 -6.48 9.38 -19.21
C VAL A 7 -7.86 8.79 -19.54
N ALA A 8 -8.39 9.10 -20.74
CA ALA A 8 -9.69 8.62 -21.17
C ALA A 8 -9.73 7.08 -21.27
N GLU A 9 -8.65 6.48 -21.75
CA GLU A 9 -8.54 5.01 -21.84
C GLU A 9 -8.41 4.38 -20.45
N PHE A 10 -7.59 4.93 -19.56
CA PHE A 10 -7.46 4.46 -18.17
C PHE A 10 -8.82 4.47 -17.46
N ASN A 11 -9.52 5.60 -17.51
CA ASN A 11 -10.84 5.76 -16.90
C ASN A 11 -11.88 4.83 -17.54
N SER A 12 -11.83 4.63 -18.85
CA SER A 12 -12.73 3.69 -19.53
C SER A 12 -12.46 2.24 -19.10
N ILE A 13 -11.20 1.84 -18.93
CA ILE A 13 -10.84 0.50 -18.47
C ILE A 13 -11.31 0.31 -17.02
N LEU A 14 -11.02 1.28 -16.14
CA LEU A 14 -11.44 1.22 -14.74
C LEU A 14 -12.97 1.19 -14.59
N ALA A 15 -13.69 1.96 -15.40
CA ALA A 15 -15.16 1.96 -15.40
C ALA A 15 -15.74 0.62 -15.86
N ALA A 16 -15.15 0.01 -16.89
CA ALA A 16 -15.59 -1.27 -17.45
C ALA A 16 -15.16 -2.49 -16.63
N ALA A 17 -14.14 -2.35 -15.78
CA ALA A 17 -13.65 -3.43 -14.94
C ALA A 17 -14.68 -3.84 -13.88
N ASN A 18 -14.64 -5.10 -13.46
CA ASN A 18 -15.52 -5.67 -12.43
C ASN A 18 -15.07 -5.29 -11.02
N ALA A 19 -14.87 -4.00 -10.76
CA ALA A 19 -14.52 -3.50 -9.43
C ALA A 19 -15.75 -3.49 -8.51
N SER A 20 -15.53 -3.79 -7.22
CA SER A 20 -16.58 -3.82 -6.20
C SER A 20 -17.22 -2.44 -5.97
N ASP A 21 -18.42 -2.45 -5.38
CA ASP A 21 -19.10 -1.21 -4.98
C ASP A 21 -18.34 -0.47 -3.88
N ASP A 22 -17.67 -1.20 -2.98
CA ASP A 22 -16.85 -0.63 -1.90
C ASP A 22 -15.63 0.09 -2.48
N PHE A 23 -14.92 -0.52 -3.45
CA PHE A 23 -13.85 0.15 -4.17
C PHE A 23 -14.36 1.43 -4.83
N ARG A 24 -15.48 1.36 -5.56
CA ARG A 24 -16.03 2.53 -6.27
C ARG A 24 -16.42 3.64 -5.28
N ALA A 25 -17.00 3.28 -4.13
CA ALA A 25 -17.34 4.23 -3.08
C ALA A 25 -16.08 4.85 -2.46
N CYS A 26 -15.07 4.04 -2.15
CA CYS A 26 -13.80 4.49 -1.60
C CYS A 26 -13.06 5.41 -2.58
N TYR A 27 -12.86 4.98 -3.82
CA TYR A 27 -12.16 5.74 -4.86
C TYR A 27 -12.79 7.12 -5.09
N ARG A 28 -14.14 7.22 -5.08
CA ARG A 28 -14.86 8.50 -5.22
C ARG A 28 -14.66 9.48 -4.05
N ARG A 29 -14.17 9.04 -2.88
CA ARG A 29 -13.86 9.93 -1.76
C ARG A 29 -12.62 10.78 -2.04
N PHE A 30 -11.74 10.30 -2.90
CA PHE A 30 -10.52 10.99 -3.29
C PHE A 30 -10.80 11.95 -4.45
N ILE A 31 -9.94 12.95 -4.61
CA ILE A 31 -10.02 13.93 -5.70
C ILE A 31 -9.88 13.20 -7.05
N ASN A 32 -10.35 13.84 -8.14
CA ASN A 32 -10.08 13.36 -9.48
C ASN A 32 -8.56 13.19 -9.74
N PHE A 33 -8.15 11.98 -10.14
CA PHE A 33 -6.77 11.64 -10.46
C PHE A 33 -6.35 11.94 -11.90
N ASP A 34 -7.20 12.58 -12.72
CA ASP A 34 -6.92 12.83 -14.14
C ASP A 34 -5.58 13.52 -14.40
N SER A 35 -5.18 14.49 -13.57
CA SER A 35 -3.88 15.16 -13.70
C SER A 35 -2.71 14.20 -13.40
N THR A 36 -2.86 13.36 -12.39
CA THR A 36 -1.89 12.33 -12.01
C THR A 36 -1.78 11.27 -13.10
N ILE A 37 -2.90 10.79 -13.64
CA ILE A 37 -2.97 9.82 -14.74
C ILE A 37 -2.35 10.41 -16.00
N ALA A 38 -2.58 11.70 -16.29
CA ALA A 38 -1.98 12.39 -17.44
C ALA A 38 -0.45 12.46 -17.36
N ALA A 39 0.12 12.47 -16.16
CA ALA A 39 1.58 12.46 -15.96
C ALA A 39 2.22 11.10 -16.31
N GLY A 40 1.45 10.01 -16.33
CA GLY A 40 1.90 8.72 -16.84
C GLY A 40 1.14 7.55 -16.25
N ALA A 41 0.45 6.79 -17.11
CA ALA A 41 -0.37 5.66 -16.70
C ALA A 41 -0.01 4.36 -17.42
N GLY A 42 0.13 3.28 -16.65
CA GLY A 42 0.36 1.92 -17.13
C GLY A 42 -0.76 0.98 -16.68
N VAL A 43 -1.29 0.19 -17.59
CA VAL A 43 -2.37 -0.78 -17.31
C VAL A 43 -1.94 -2.20 -17.65
N HIS A 44 -2.24 -3.14 -16.76
CA HIS A 44 -2.21 -4.56 -17.02
C HIS A 44 -3.60 -5.17 -16.85
N THR A 45 -4.02 -5.97 -17.82
CA THR A 45 -5.32 -6.65 -17.80
C THR A 45 -5.16 -8.11 -17.41
N GLY A 46 -5.91 -8.53 -16.40
CA GLY A 46 -5.86 -9.88 -15.83
C GLY A 46 -4.88 -10.00 -14.67
N ASP A 47 -4.64 -11.25 -14.26
CA ASP A 47 -3.77 -11.58 -13.15
C ASP A 47 -2.29 -11.43 -13.55
N LEU A 48 -1.48 -10.98 -12.59
CA LEU A 48 -0.06 -10.74 -12.74
C LEU A 48 0.72 -11.46 -11.63
N GLU A 49 1.66 -12.30 -12.04
CA GLU A 49 2.58 -13.01 -11.15
C GLU A 49 4.02 -12.62 -11.47
N ILE A 50 4.79 -12.29 -10.42
CA ILE A 50 6.19 -11.88 -10.48
C ILE A 50 6.95 -12.64 -9.41
N ASP A 51 7.94 -13.45 -9.79
CA ASP A 51 8.70 -14.28 -8.82
C ASP A 51 9.59 -13.47 -7.87
N GLY A 52 10.04 -12.28 -8.30
CA GLY A 52 10.99 -11.43 -7.58
C GLY A 52 10.38 -10.13 -7.08
N ASP A 53 11.22 -9.10 -7.01
CA ASP A 53 10.78 -7.74 -6.70
C ASP A 53 10.09 -7.11 -7.91
N TRP A 54 9.08 -6.30 -7.64
CA TRP A 54 8.34 -5.55 -8.64
C TRP A 54 8.22 -4.09 -8.21
N ARG A 55 8.74 -3.19 -9.04
CA ARG A 55 8.50 -1.75 -8.92
C ARG A 55 7.36 -1.36 -9.87
N ALA A 56 6.44 -0.54 -9.38
CA ALA A 56 5.37 0.00 -10.21
C ALA A 56 5.95 0.66 -11.48
N PRO A 57 5.54 0.22 -12.69
CA PRO A 57 6.19 0.62 -13.95
C PRO A 57 5.78 2.01 -14.43
N ALA A 58 4.79 2.63 -13.79
CA ALA A 58 4.27 3.94 -14.14
C ALA A 58 3.82 4.70 -12.88
N TYR A 59 3.78 6.03 -13.00
CA TYR A 59 3.34 6.91 -11.92
C TYR A 59 1.93 6.60 -11.43
N CYS A 60 1.02 6.28 -12.37
CA CYS A 60 -0.26 5.63 -12.13
C CYS A 60 -0.23 4.20 -12.71
N THR A 61 -0.46 3.20 -11.88
CA THR A 61 -0.49 1.80 -12.29
C THR A 61 -1.83 1.15 -11.97
N LEU A 62 -2.44 0.48 -12.94
CA LEU A 62 -3.67 -0.30 -12.78
C LEU A 62 -3.42 -1.77 -13.17
N VAL A 63 -3.82 -2.68 -12.29
CA VAL A 63 -3.92 -4.12 -12.55
C VAL A 63 -5.38 -4.51 -12.38
N THR A 64 -6.02 -5.05 -13.43
CA THR A 64 -7.46 -5.37 -13.37
C THR A 64 -7.79 -6.76 -12.81
N GLY A 65 -6.80 -7.45 -12.25
CA GLY A 65 -6.91 -8.78 -11.65
C GLY A 65 -6.05 -8.89 -10.38
N HIS A 66 -5.65 -10.11 -10.04
CA HIS A 66 -4.78 -10.39 -8.90
C HIS A 66 -3.33 -9.97 -9.17
N LEU A 67 -2.61 -9.59 -8.11
CA LEU A 67 -1.19 -9.27 -8.17
C LEU A 67 -0.41 -10.08 -7.14
N SER A 68 0.44 -10.99 -7.61
CA SER A 68 1.34 -11.78 -6.79
C SER A 68 2.79 -11.39 -7.06
N VAL A 69 3.52 -11.00 -6.03
CA VAL A 69 4.93 -10.56 -6.11
C VAL A 69 5.74 -11.30 -5.05
N GLY A 70 6.61 -12.22 -5.46
CA GLY A 70 7.37 -13.06 -4.53
C GLY A 70 8.32 -12.30 -3.61
N GLY A 71 8.74 -11.09 -4.01
CA GLY A 71 9.59 -10.19 -3.23
C GLY A 71 8.90 -8.91 -2.79
N ILE A 72 9.51 -7.78 -3.13
CA ILE A 72 9.07 -6.44 -2.75
C ILE A 72 8.08 -5.91 -3.80
N LEU A 73 6.88 -5.54 -3.38
CA LEU A 73 5.99 -4.65 -4.13
C LEU A 73 6.34 -3.20 -3.77
N ASP A 74 7.07 -2.53 -4.65
CA ASP A 74 7.64 -1.20 -4.41
C ASP A 74 6.93 -0.12 -5.23
N LEU A 75 6.33 0.86 -4.53
CA LEU A 75 5.62 1.98 -5.15
C LEU A 75 6.47 3.24 -5.30
N GLN A 76 7.79 3.11 -5.17
CA GLN A 76 8.74 4.21 -5.35
C GLN A 76 8.42 5.05 -6.60
N ASN A 77 8.35 6.36 -6.40
CA ASN A 77 8.05 7.31 -7.47
C ASN A 77 9.08 7.20 -8.60
N PRO A 78 8.65 7.26 -9.88
CA PRO A 78 9.56 7.28 -11.01
C PRO A 78 10.38 8.59 -11.03
N ASP A 79 11.50 8.57 -11.74
CA ASP A 79 12.40 9.73 -11.83
C ASP A 79 11.65 10.99 -12.29
N GLY A 80 11.89 12.10 -11.60
CA GLY A 80 11.22 13.39 -11.85
C GLY A 80 9.94 13.63 -11.05
N PHE A 81 9.55 12.69 -10.18
CA PHE A 81 8.44 12.85 -9.24
C PHE A 81 8.91 12.57 -7.81
N ASP A 82 8.69 13.54 -6.92
CA ASP A 82 9.07 13.41 -5.51
C ASP A 82 7.92 12.85 -4.65
N GLU A 83 6.67 13.08 -5.06
CA GLU A 83 5.45 12.63 -4.37
C GLU A 83 4.34 12.26 -5.35
N GLY A 84 3.30 11.58 -4.88
CA GLY A 84 2.04 11.38 -5.61
C GLY A 84 1.93 10.06 -6.35
N GLY A 85 1.00 9.99 -7.31
CA GLY A 85 0.75 8.81 -8.13
C GLY A 85 -0.34 7.89 -7.59
N LEU A 86 -0.55 6.78 -8.29
CA LEU A 86 -1.66 5.87 -8.03
C LEU A 86 -1.24 4.42 -8.23
N LEU A 87 -1.64 3.54 -7.32
CA LEU A 87 -1.73 2.10 -7.57
C LEU A 87 -3.20 1.68 -7.42
N ILE A 88 -3.73 0.97 -8.41
CA ILE A 88 -5.00 0.26 -8.30
C ILE A 88 -4.79 -1.20 -8.65
N VAL A 89 -5.24 -2.11 -7.77
CA VAL A 89 -5.35 -3.54 -8.04
C VAL A 89 -6.79 -3.97 -7.81
N LEU A 90 -7.48 -4.44 -8.86
CA LEU A 90 -8.89 -4.85 -8.80
C LEU A 90 -9.05 -6.33 -8.42
N GLY A 91 -8.27 -6.75 -7.43
CA GLY A 91 -8.21 -8.11 -6.92
C GLY A 91 -7.31 -8.18 -5.69
N ASN A 92 -6.98 -9.40 -5.27
CA ASN A 92 -6.06 -9.64 -4.15
C ASN A 92 -4.61 -9.29 -4.51
N VAL A 93 -3.86 -8.81 -3.51
CA VAL A 93 -2.42 -8.57 -3.56
C VAL A 93 -1.72 -9.52 -2.59
N LEU A 94 -0.79 -10.31 -3.12
CA LEU A 94 0.11 -11.16 -2.35
C LEU A 94 1.54 -10.67 -2.54
N CYS A 95 2.25 -10.39 -1.45
CA CYS A 95 3.66 -10.05 -1.54
C CYS A 95 4.46 -10.43 -0.29
N ARG A 96 5.79 -10.35 -0.37
CA ARG A 96 6.63 -10.46 0.83
C ARG A 96 6.65 -9.13 1.60
N HIS A 97 6.93 -8.04 0.88
CA HIS A 97 6.96 -6.69 1.42
C HIS A 97 6.11 -5.77 0.56
N PHE A 98 5.20 -5.02 1.17
CA PHE A 98 4.52 -3.89 0.54
C PHE A 98 5.22 -2.60 0.97
N ILE A 99 5.67 -1.79 0.02
CA ILE A 99 6.27 -0.48 0.29
C ILE A 99 5.48 0.59 -0.45
N GLY A 100 4.77 1.44 0.33
CA GLY A 100 4.14 2.66 -0.16
C GLY A 100 5.16 3.74 -0.54
N GLU A 101 4.68 4.95 -0.78
CA GLU A 101 5.55 6.09 -1.09
C GLU A 101 4.84 7.42 -0.77
N TYR A 102 5.60 8.49 -0.57
CA TYR A 102 5.08 9.84 -0.29
C TYR A 102 4.02 10.28 -1.32
N GLY A 103 2.88 10.76 -0.82
CA GLY A 103 1.74 11.23 -1.63
C GLY A 103 1.02 10.14 -2.44
N LYS A 104 1.47 8.88 -2.40
CA LYS A 104 0.92 7.80 -3.24
C LYS A 104 -0.43 7.35 -2.70
N CYS A 105 -1.45 7.29 -3.56
CA CYS A 105 -2.71 6.64 -3.24
C CYS A 105 -2.70 5.20 -3.74
N SER A 106 -3.01 4.24 -2.87
CA SER A 106 -3.04 2.81 -3.18
C SER A 106 -4.40 2.22 -2.87
N PHE A 107 -5.03 1.61 -3.87
CA PHE A 107 -6.34 0.96 -3.73
C PHE A 107 -6.25 -0.50 -4.12
N ILE A 108 -6.66 -1.37 -3.21
CA ILE A 108 -6.70 -2.82 -3.41
C ILE A 108 -8.15 -3.24 -3.19
N ASP A 109 -8.81 -3.72 -4.25
CA ASP A 109 -10.22 -4.14 -4.19
C ASP A 109 -10.41 -5.49 -3.46
N GLY A 110 -9.37 -6.31 -3.42
CA GLY A 110 -9.36 -7.56 -2.66
C GLY A 110 -8.64 -7.45 -1.32
N ASP A 111 -8.06 -8.57 -0.91
CA ASP A 111 -7.21 -8.67 0.28
C ASP A 111 -5.77 -8.20 -0.03
N LEU A 112 -5.09 -7.66 0.98
CA LEU A 112 -3.64 -7.45 0.99
C LEU A 112 -2.99 -8.41 1.98
N GLU A 113 -2.24 -9.38 1.46
CA GLU A 113 -1.38 -10.25 2.26
C GLU A 113 0.09 -9.93 1.98
N ALA A 114 0.72 -9.25 2.93
CA ALA A 114 2.14 -8.96 2.91
C ALA A 114 2.85 -9.78 3.99
N HIS A 115 3.43 -10.92 3.64
CA HIS A 115 3.86 -11.92 4.62
C HIS A 115 4.90 -11.42 5.64
N GLN A 116 5.75 -10.46 5.26
CA GLN A 116 6.76 -9.89 6.17
C GLN A 116 6.41 -8.49 6.64
N SER A 117 6.06 -7.57 5.73
CA SER A 117 5.81 -6.20 6.16
C SER A 117 4.96 -5.35 5.21
N VAL A 118 4.26 -4.38 5.80
CA VAL A 118 3.66 -3.23 5.12
C VAL A 118 4.33 -1.96 5.64
N MET A 119 4.96 -1.20 4.74
CA MET A 119 5.52 0.13 5.01
C MET A 119 4.58 1.17 4.44
N ASN A 120 3.79 1.81 5.30
CA ASN A 120 2.73 2.77 4.93
C ASN A 120 2.96 4.17 5.53
N GLY A 121 3.92 4.34 6.43
CA GLY A 121 4.16 5.59 7.16
C GLY A 121 4.77 6.72 6.35
N PHE A 122 4.30 6.93 5.11
CA PHE A 122 4.74 8.00 4.22
C PHE A 122 3.72 9.14 4.24
N GLY A 123 4.20 10.37 4.38
CA GLY A 123 3.35 11.57 4.44
C GLY A 123 2.45 11.72 3.22
N ASP A 124 1.22 12.18 3.45
CA ASP A 124 0.18 12.42 2.45
C ASP A 124 -0.17 11.20 1.55
N SER A 125 0.28 10.00 1.93
CA SER A 125 -0.08 8.75 1.25
C SER A 125 -1.40 8.19 1.78
N SER A 126 -2.01 7.29 1.00
CA SER A 126 -3.17 6.54 1.42
C SER A 126 -3.08 5.09 0.97
N LEU A 127 -3.50 4.18 1.85
CA LEU A 127 -3.67 2.77 1.53
C LEU A 127 -5.10 2.37 1.91
N CYS A 128 -5.87 1.95 0.92
CA CYS A 128 -7.23 1.48 1.07
C CYS A 128 -7.35 0.05 0.55
N VAL A 129 -7.70 -0.88 1.41
CA VAL A 129 -7.88 -2.31 1.12
C VAL A 129 -9.35 -2.66 1.35
N MET A 130 -10.10 -3.00 0.31
CA MET A 130 -11.53 -3.28 0.46
C MET A 130 -11.78 -4.63 1.12
N GLY A 131 -10.85 -5.58 0.96
CA GLY A 131 -10.80 -6.81 1.73
C GLY A 131 -10.11 -6.64 3.09
N GLY A 132 -9.44 -7.71 3.52
CA GLY A 132 -8.64 -7.75 4.74
C GLY A 132 -7.17 -7.41 4.49
N LEU A 133 -6.51 -6.89 5.53
CA LEU A 133 -5.06 -6.69 5.54
C LEU A 133 -4.40 -7.69 6.49
N SER A 134 -3.40 -8.43 6.04
CA SER A 134 -2.59 -9.28 6.91
C SER A 134 -1.09 -9.05 6.71
N THR A 135 -0.37 -8.91 7.82
CA THR A 135 1.10 -8.75 7.81
C THR A 135 1.71 -9.11 9.16
N ARG A 136 2.97 -9.55 9.12
CA ARG A 136 3.76 -9.72 10.35
C ARG A 136 4.18 -8.37 10.95
N LEU A 137 4.51 -7.38 10.13
CA LEU A 137 4.95 -6.06 10.57
C LEU A 137 4.19 -4.96 9.83
N PHE A 138 3.60 -4.02 10.56
CA PHE A 138 2.99 -2.82 9.98
C PHE A 138 3.68 -1.56 10.51
N ILE A 139 4.27 -0.77 9.61
CA ILE A 139 4.83 0.54 9.93
C ILE A 139 3.99 1.61 9.23
N GLY A 140 2.96 2.10 9.92
CA GLY A 140 2.12 3.21 9.47
C GLY A 140 2.40 4.52 10.20
N CYS A 141 2.97 4.46 11.42
CA CYS A 141 3.15 5.64 12.27
C CYS A 141 1.81 6.37 12.48
N ASP A 142 1.68 7.62 12.06
CA ASP A 142 0.45 8.42 12.08
C ASP A 142 -0.39 8.27 10.80
N ILE A 143 0.07 7.51 9.81
CA ILE A 143 -0.61 7.24 8.55
C ILE A 143 -1.25 5.84 8.61
N TRP A 144 -2.55 5.81 8.86
CA TRP A 144 -3.31 4.57 8.91
C TRP A 144 -3.60 4.01 7.51
N ALA A 145 -3.83 2.70 7.44
CA ALA A 145 -4.49 2.08 6.29
C ALA A 145 -6.00 1.95 6.57
N GLU A 146 -6.84 2.09 5.56
CA GLU A 146 -8.26 1.78 5.64
C GLU A 146 -8.55 0.36 5.13
N VAL A 147 -9.33 -0.42 5.88
CA VAL A 147 -9.58 -1.85 5.60
C VAL A 147 -11.08 -2.19 5.66
N GLY A 148 -11.60 -2.99 4.73
CA GLY A 148 -13.02 -3.36 4.72
C GLY A 148 -13.36 -4.59 5.54
N ALA A 149 -12.52 -5.63 5.48
CA ALA A 149 -12.73 -6.89 6.22
C ALA A 149 -11.84 -7.01 7.48
N GLY A 150 -11.29 -5.89 7.96
CA GLY A 150 -10.43 -5.82 9.14
C GLY A 150 -8.94 -6.01 8.83
N ALA A 151 -8.12 -6.05 9.88
CA ALA A 151 -6.68 -6.22 9.76
C ALA A 151 -6.12 -7.17 10.82
N ALA A 152 -5.15 -7.99 10.43
CA ALA A 152 -4.35 -8.84 11.29
C ALA A 152 -2.87 -8.43 11.18
N MET A 153 -2.37 -7.77 12.22
CA MET A 153 -1.00 -7.27 12.29
C MET A 153 -0.33 -7.84 13.54
N ASP A 154 0.74 -8.63 13.41
CA ASP A 154 1.39 -9.20 14.58
C ASP A 154 2.16 -8.13 15.37
N TYR A 155 3.02 -7.38 14.69
CA TYR A 155 3.86 -6.33 15.24
C TYR A 155 3.68 -5.05 14.44
N GLY A 156 3.98 -3.90 15.03
CA GLY A 156 3.91 -2.65 14.30
C GLY A 156 3.91 -1.41 15.15
N VAL A 157 3.91 -0.29 14.45
CA VAL A 157 3.72 1.07 14.98
C VAL A 157 2.73 1.78 14.06
N GLY A 158 1.65 2.30 14.66
CA GLY A 158 0.48 2.79 13.95
C GLY A 158 -0.71 1.82 14.05
N TYR A 159 -1.71 2.04 13.21
CA TYR A 159 -2.98 1.32 13.25
C TYR A 159 -3.68 1.30 11.89
N CYS A 160 -4.67 0.44 11.73
CA CYS A 160 -5.62 0.48 10.61
C CYS A 160 -6.98 1.01 11.10
N LEU A 161 -7.80 1.51 10.18
CA LEU A 161 -9.19 1.90 10.43
C LEU A 161 -10.15 1.14 9.50
N PRO A 162 -11.35 0.77 9.96
CA PRO A 162 -12.39 0.25 9.09
C PRO A 162 -12.76 1.28 8.00
N LEU A 163 -13.03 0.82 6.79
CA LEU A 163 -13.58 1.68 5.73
C LEU A 163 -14.87 2.37 6.23
N GLY A 164 -14.92 3.69 6.11
CA GLY A 164 -16.06 4.49 6.57
C GLY A 164 -16.20 4.63 8.09
N TYR A 165 -15.10 4.45 8.84
CA TYR A 165 -15.06 4.72 10.28
C TYR A 165 -15.65 6.11 10.62
N THR A 166 -16.24 6.22 11.81
CA THR A 166 -16.84 7.46 12.32
C THR A 166 -16.16 7.94 13.61
N ASP A 167 -15.48 7.03 14.33
CA ASP A 167 -14.71 7.33 15.54
C ASP A 167 -13.38 6.56 15.48
N ALA A 168 -12.33 7.25 15.03
CA ALA A 168 -11.01 6.64 14.86
C ALA A 168 -10.45 6.07 16.17
N ALA A 169 -10.67 6.74 17.31
CA ALA A 169 -10.10 6.33 18.59
C ALA A 169 -10.70 5.01 19.10
N ARG A 170 -11.98 4.76 18.80
CA ARG A 170 -12.66 3.52 19.21
C ARG A 170 -12.56 2.38 18.20
N GLN A 171 -12.42 2.72 16.92
CA GLN A 171 -12.46 1.74 15.84
C GLN A 171 -11.07 1.37 15.31
N ALA A 172 -10.00 2.00 15.81
CA ALA A 172 -8.62 1.64 15.48
C ALA A 172 -8.36 0.15 15.72
N ILE A 173 -7.78 -0.48 14.69
CA ILE A 173 -7.28 -1.86 14.74
C ILE A 173 -5.78 -1.75 14.94
N SER A 174 -5.31 -2.07 16.15
CA SER A 174 -3.90 -2.02 16.52
C SER A 174 -3.18 -3.36 16.25
N PRO A 175 -1.86 -3.35 16.06
CA PRO A 175 -1.05 -4.56 16.10
C PRO A 175 -1.25 -5.35 17.40
N ARG A 176 -1.07 -6.68 17.31
CA ARG A 176 -1.28 -7.61 18.42
C ARG A 176 -0.31 -7.38 19.56
N HIS A 177 0.95 -7.08 19.25
CA HIS A 177 1.99 -6.80 20.24
C HIS A 177 2.23 -5.29 20.36
N SER A 178 2.66 -4.88 21.55
CA SER A 178 2.95 -3.48 21.85
C SER A 178 4.12 -2.93 21.00
N GLU A 179 4.22 -1.61 20.91
CA GLU A 179 5.35 -0.96 20.26
C GLU A 179 6.70 -1.32 20.91
N ALA A 180 6.71 -1.49 22.24
CA ALA A 180 7.91 -1.92 22.98
C ALA A 180 8.32 -3.37 22.65
N GLU A 181 7.37 -4.27 22.43
CA GLU A 181 7.65 -5.62 21.95
C GLU A 181 8.12 -5.62 20.49
N THR A 182 7.49 -4.79 19.65
CA THR A 182 7.90 -4.55 18.26
C THR A 182 9.36 -4.10 18.21
N ALA A 183 9.78 -3.13 19.03
CA ALA A 183 11.17 -2.67 19.08
C ALA A 183 12.19 -3.75 19.46
N ARG A 184 11.78 -4.77 20.23
CA ARG A 184 12.69 -5.87 20.61
C ARG A 184 12.99 -6.81 19.46
N ILE A 185 12.08 -6.96 18.50
CA ILE A 185 12.25 -7.86 17.37
C ILE A 185 12.87 -7.18 16.15
N LEU A 186 12.93 -5.85 16.12
CA LEU A 186 13.45 -5.08 14.99
C LEU A 186 14.93 -4.73 15.16
N ARG A 187 15.69 -4.81 14.06
CA ARG A 187 17.12 -4.43 14.06
C ARG A 187 17.31 -2.92 14.16
N ALA A 188 16.44 -2.14 13.51
CA ALA A 188 16.49 -0.69 13.56
C ALA A 188 16.28 -0.17 15.01
N PRO A 189 17.11 0.76 15.49
CA PRO A 189 16.93 1.31 16.83
C PRO A 189 15.69 2.22 16.87
N PRO A 190 14.95 2.22 17.99
CA PRO A 190 13.85 3.16 18.18
C PRO A 190 14.37 4.61 18.23
N ARG A 191 13.57 5.55 17.74
CA ARG A 191 13.85 7.00 17.83
C ARG A 191 13.16 7.65 19.03
N GLY A 192 13.74 8.76 19.47
CA GLY A 192 13.23 9.60 20.57
C GLY A 192 12.44 10.84 20.12
N ASN A 193 12.06 10.92 18.84
CA ASN A 193 11.40 12.10 18.24
C ASN A 193 9.87 12.02 18.24
N GLY A 194 9.28 11.10 19.01
CA GLY A 194 7.83 10.89 19.09
C GLY A 194 7.29 9.85 18.10
N TYR A 195 8.04 9.55 17.04
CA TYR A 195 7.84 8.34 16.22
C TYR A 195 8.85 7.29 16.64
N LEU A 196 8.41 6.05 16.85
CA LEU A 196 9.34 5.01 17.29
C LEU A 196 10.33 4.64 16.17
N PHE A 197 9.95 4.81 14.89
CA PHE A 197 10.71 4.35 13.74
C PHE A 197 10.63 5.33 12.56
N GLU A 198 11.65 5.29 11.68
CA GLU A 198 11.58 5.95 10.37
C GLU A 198 11.28 4.93 9.29
N VAL A 199 10.23 5.17 8.52
CA VAL A 199 9.87 4.32 7.38
C VAL A 199 11.02 4.23 6.37
N ASP A 200 11.73 5.33 6.12
CA ASP A 200 12.85 5.41 5.16
C ASP A 200 14.03 4.50 5.50
N GLN A 201 14.28 4.27 6.80
CA GLN A 201 15.34 3.35 7.20
C GLN A 201 14.94 1.91 6.87
N PHE A 202 13.70 1.53 7.18
CA PHE A 202 13.18 0.21 6.86
C PHE A 202 13.13 -0.06 5.36
N THR A 203 12.67 0.91 4.57
CA THR A 203 12.54 0.77 3.12
C THR A 203 13.90 0.60 2.47
N ARG A 204 14.91 1.37 2.91
CA ARG A 204 16.31 1.20 2.49
C ARG A 204 16.84 -0.18 2.85
N ASP A 205 16.62 -0.63 4.08
CA ASP A 205 17.11 -1.93 4.54
C ASP A 205 16.49 -3.08 3.74
N ILE A 206 15.19 -3.04 3.48
CA ILE A 206 14.48 -4.02 2.65
C ILE A 206 15.02 -4.02 1.22
N ARG A 207 15.12 -2.85 0.57
CA ARG A 207 15.62 -2.71 -0.81
C ARG A 207 17.07 -3.19 -0.97
N GLU A 208 17.88 -3.06 0.07
CA GLU A 208 19.27 -3.55 0.09
C GLU A 208 19.39 -5.02 0.52
N GLY A 209 18.26 -5.71 0.75
CA GLY A 209 18.23 -7.12 1.17
C GLY A 209 18.72 -7.35 2.61
N ARG A 210 18.75 -6.30 3.44
CA ARG A 210 19.10 -6.41 4.86
C ARG A 210 17.91 -6.93 5.65
N GLU A 211 18.19 -7.76 6.64
CA GLU A 211 17.17 -8.21 7.58
C GLU A 211 16.64 -7.02 8.38
N ILE A 212 15.32 -6.92 8.51
CA ILE A 212 14.66 -5.92 9.36
C ILE A 212 14.33 -6.48 10.76
N PHE A 213 14.28 -7.81 10.88
CA PHE A 213 14.08 -8.54 12.12
C PHE A 213 15.42 -9.03 12.70
N ARG A 214 15.51 -9.16 14.02
CA ARG A 214 16.66 -9.72 14.75
C ARG A 214 16.69 -11.23 14.75
#